data_AF-A0A326RLQ9-F1
#
_entry.id   AF-A0A326RLQ9-F1
#
_cell.length_a   1.000
_cell.length_b   1.000
_cell.length_c   1.000
_cell.angle_alpha   90.00
_cell.angle_beta   90.00
_cell.angle_gamma   90.00
#
_symmetry.space_group_name_H-M   'P 1'
#
loop_
_entity.id
_entity.type
_entity.pdbx_description
1 polymer ?
#
loop_
_entity_poly.entity_id
_entity_poly.type
_entity_poly.pdbx_seq_one_letter_code
_entity_poly.pdbx_strand_id
1 'polypeptide(L)'
;MLRTIFNTSIVSLGLDFYLAGVTGPLGVAAKQIMQNLVPDITLRYGSSNSQTQFAASIIETIYHEMGHATHHTLVGNGYWTDYISYIVSNGGYGSKNSIGSGRIAVAEAWGAYVGGLYGSMYYGSFTGNSNAQNLKDNFILNLENQKPSDTSQSNYWIPRGLYYDLTDTGEPGFTGVVDNANLYTPNMIFESLNGGVLSVSQFKTDLLGRNNNLQSLQVNQLIQSYGY
;
A
#
# COMPACT_ATOMS: atom_id res chain seq x y z
N MET A 1 6.65 6.25 -5.75
CA MET A 1 7.39 5.20 -6.47
C MET A 1 6.65 4.70 -7.72
N LEU A 2 5.38 5.06 -7.95
CA LEU A 2 4.72 4.85 -9.26
C LEU A 2 5.32 5.63 -10.44
N ARG A 3 6.23 6.59 -10.22
CA ARG A 3 7.01 7.22 -11.30
C ARG A 3 8.06 6.30 -11.93
N THR A 4 8.26 5.10 -11.41
CA THR A 4 9.19 4.11 -11.97
C THR A 4 8.61 2.71 -12.14
N ILE A 5 7.31 2.52 -11.89
CA ILE A 5 6.62 1.24 -12.18
C ILE A 5 6.19 1.16 -13.65
N PHE A 6 6.23 2.26 -14.41
CA PHE A 6 6.05 2.24 -15.86
C PHE A 6 7.40 2.27 -16.58
N ASN A 7 8.05 1.11 -16.55
CA ASN A 7 8.88 0.61 -17.63
C ASN A 7 9.07 -0.86 -17.29
N THR A 8 7.97 -1.58 -17.45
CA THR A 8 7.99 -3.01 -17.50
C THR A 8 8.99 -3.45 -18.57
N SER A 9 9.64 -4.58 -18.35
CA SER A 9 10.55 -5.20 -19.32
C SER A 9 9.99 -5.07 -20.75
N ILE A 10 10.83 -4.91 -21.77
CA ILE A 10 10.42 -4.97 -23.21
C ILE A 10 9.49 -6.16 -23.48
N VAL A 11 9.63 -7.24 -22.69
CA VAL A 11 8.77 -8.42 -22.69
C VAL A 11 7.33 -8.10 -22.28
N SER A 12 7.10 -7.27 -21.26
CA SER A 12 5.75 -6.88 -20.81
C SER A 12 5.10 -5.84 -21.72
N LEU A 13 5.85 -4.87 -22.27
CA LEU A 13 5.32 -3.96 -23.29
C LEU A 13 4.93 -4.72 -24.58
N GLY A 14 5.72 -5.74 -24.95
CA GLY A 14 5.35 -6.69 -26.01
C GLY A 14 4.14 -7.56 -25.64
N LEU A 15 3.95 -7.87 -24.36
CA LEU A 15 2.83 -8.66 -23.84
C LEU A 15 1.51 -7.88 -23.88
N ASP A 16 1.50 -6.61 -23.48
CA ASP A 16 0.30 -5.76 -23.52
C ASP A 16 -0.14 -5.50 -24.97
N PHE A 17 0.82 -5.35 -25.89
CA PHE A 17 0.55 -5.23 -27.33
C PHE A 17 0.02 -6.54 -27.95
N TYR A 18 0.48 -7.71 -27.48
CA TYR A 18 0.02 -9.02 -27.95
C TYR A 18 -1.31 -9.45 -27.32
N LEU A 19 -1.57 -9.11 -26.05
CA LEU A 19 -2.75 -9.58 -25.30
C LEU A 19 -4.01 -8.74 -25.53
N ALA A 20 -3.91 -7.53 -26.07
CA ALA A 20 -5.05 -6.68 -26.40
C ALA A 20 -5.90 -7.22 -27.59
N GLY A 21 -5.42 -8.22 -28.34
CA GLY A 21 -6.05 -8.65 -29.60
C GLY A 21 -6.18 -10.15 -29.87
N VAL A 22 -5.71 -11.05 -29.00
CA VAL A 22 -5.65 -12.49 -29.34
C VAL A 22 -6.67 -13.31 -28.55
N THR A 23 -7.78 -13.65 -29.19
CA THR A 23 -8.86 -14.49 -28.65
C THR A 23 -8.78 -15.96 -29.09
N GLY A 24 -7.75 -16.32 -29.87
CA GLY A 24 -7.57 -17.67 -30.41
C GLY A 24 -6.83 -18.64 -29.48
N PRO A 25 -6.98 -19.98 -29.69
CA PRO A 25 -6.36 -21.01 -28.83
C PRO A 25 -4.83 -20.89 -28.69
N LEU A 26 -4.15 -20.45 -29.76
CA LEU A 26 -2.70 -20.20 -29.74
C LEU A 26 -2.33 -18.98 -28.90
N GLY A 27 -3.18 -17.95 -28.84
CA GLY A 27 -2.98 -16.79 -27.97
C GLY A 27 -3.17 -17.12 -26.50
N VAL A 28 -4.15 -17.97 -26.19
CA VAL A 28 -4.37 -18.49 -24.84
C VAL A 28 -3.16 -19.33 -24.39
N ALA A 29 -2.66 -20.23 -25.25
CA ALA A 29 -1.48 -21.03 -24.95
C ALA A 29 -0.21 -20.17 -24.81
N ALA A 30 0.00 -19.19 -25.69
CA ALA A 30 1.12 -18.26 -25.60
C ALA A 30 1.05 -17.42 -24.31
N LYS A 31 -0.14 -16.91 -23.94
CA LYS A 31 -0.36 -16.21 -22.66
C LYS A 31 0.02 -17.09 -21.48
N GLN A 32 -0.42 -18.35 -21.47
CA GLN A 32 -0.17 -19.28 -20.37
C GLN A 32 1.31 -19.67 -20.25
N ILE A 33 1.99 -19.90 -21.38
CA ILE A 33 3.44 -20.13 -21.41
C ILE A 33 4.18 -18.90 -20.89
N MET A 34 3.81 -17.71 -21.32
CA MET A 34 4.46 -16.48 -20.89
C MET A 34 4.23 -16.18 -19.41
N GLN A 35 3.02 -16.40 -18.89
CA GLN A 35 2.73 -16.30 -17.46
C GLN A 35 3.60 -17.24 -16.61
N ASN A 36 3.98 -18.40 -17.15
CA ASN A 36 4.88 -19.34 -16.47
C ASN A 36 6.37 -19.00 -16.60
N LEU A 37 6.74 -18.11 -17.53
CA LEU A 37 8.15 -17.76 -17.82
C LEU A 37 8.56 -16.39 -17.31
N VAL A 38 7.62 -15.47 -17.10
CA VAL A 38 7.91 -14.16 -16.52
C VAL A 38 7.95 -14.25 -15.00
N PRO A 39 8.89 -13.56 -14.33
CA PRO A 39 8.91 -13.50 -12.87
C PRO A 39 7.64 -12.81 -12.33
N ASP A 40 7.07 -13.36 -11.26
CA ASP A 40 5.88 -12.82 -10.59
C ASP A 40 6.12 -11.42 -9.99
N ILE A 41 7.34 -11.18 -9.51
CA ILE A 41 7.79 -9.89 -8.99
C ILE A 41 9.07 -9.51 -9.72
N THR A 42 9.07 -8.32 -10.33
CA THR A 42 10.28 -7.69 -10.85
C THR A 42 10.65 -6.52 -9.98
N LEU A 43 11.91 -6.47 -9.55
CA LEU A 43 12.44 -5.32 -8.82
C LEU A 43 13.51 -4.67 -9.68
N ARG A 44 13.22 -3.46 -10.16
CA ARG A 44 14.14 -2.72 -11.00
C ARG A 44 15.15 -1.97 -10.14
N TYR A 45 16.39 -2.43 -10.20
CA TYR A 45 17.52 -1.74 -9.60
C TYR A 45 18.21 -0.85 -10.64
N GLY A 46 18.10 0.47 -10.47
CA GLY A 46 18.85 1.45 -11.25
C GLY A 46 18.17 1.92 -12.54
N SER A 47 17.86 3.21 -12.57
CA SER A 47 17.81 3.99 -13.81
C SER A 47 17.96 5.47 -13.45
N SER A 48 19.00 6.10 -14.01
CA SER A 48 19.46 7.48 -13.78
C SER A 48 19.90 7.80 -12.33
N ASN A 49 21.22 7.89 -12.15
CA ASN A 49 21.93 8.49 -11.01
C ASN A 49 22.03 7.65 -9.73
N SER A 50 22.97 6.69 -9.72
CA SER A 50 23.73 6.20 -8.54
C SER A 50 23.08 6.25 -7.15
N GLN A 51 21.82 5.84 -6.99
CA GLN A 51 21.25 5.63 -5.67
C GLN A 51 21.52 4.20 -5.24
N THR A 52 22.50 4.03 -4.35
CA THR A 52 22.65 2.80 -3.56
C THR A 52 21.30 2.49 -2.92
N GLN A 53 20.68 1.37 -3.31
CA GLN A 53 19.48 0.87 -2.65
C GLN A 53 19.91 0.09 -1.41
N PHE A 54 19.46 0.53 -0.24
CA PHE A 54 19.72 -0.19 1.00
C PHE A 54 18.80 -1.41 1.09
N ALA A 55 19.29 -2.49 1.71
CA ALA A 55 18.51 -3.70 1.92
C ALA A 55 17.16 -3.43 2.62
N ALA A 56 17.12 -2.48 3.55
CA ALA A 56 15.89 -2.10 4.22
C ALA A 56 14.83 -1.51 3.26
N SER A 57 15.23 -0.61 2.36
CA SER A 57 14.35 -0.04 1.33
C SER A 57 13.78 -1.13 0.41
N ILE A 58 14.61 -2.10 0.04
CA ILE A 58 14.23 -3.26 -0.78
C ILE A 58 13.18 -4.10 -0.06
N ILE A 59 13.43 -4.40 1.22
CA ILE A 59 12.54 -5.20 2.06
C ILE A 59 11.20 -4.49 2.26
N GLU A 60 11.22 -3.18 2.56
CA GLU A 60 10.01 -2.36 2.67
C GLU A 60 9.18 -2.46 1.40
N THR A 61 9.83 -2.27 0.25
CA THR A 61 9.18 -2.28 -1.06
C THR A 61 8.58 -3.65 -1.34
N ILE A 62 9.33 -4.73 -1.12
CA ILE A 62 8.82 -6.10 -1.36
C ILE A 62 7.58 -6.36 -0.49
N TYR A 63 7.62 -6.05 0.81
CA TYR A 63 6.46 -6.24 1.66
C TYR A 63 5.29 -5.32 1.31
N HIS A 64 5.55 -4.07 0.90
CA HIS A 64 4.52 -3.14 0.40
C HIS A 64 3.78 -3.72 -0.81
N GLU A 65 4.53 -4.19 -1.81
CA GLU A 65 3.94 -4.80 -3.01
C GLU A 65 3.25 -6.14 -2.71
N MET A 66 3.76 -6.92 -1.75
CA MET A 66 3.04 -8.09 -1.22
C MET A 66 1.74 -7.71 -0.50
N GLY A 67 1.69 -6.53 0.14
CA GLY A 67 0.45 -5.95 0.67
C GLY A 67 -0.59 -5.75 -0.44
N HIS A 68 -0.20 -5.20 -1.58
CA HIS A 68 -1.08 -5.09 -2.75
C HIS A 68 -1.50 -6.45 -3.30
N ALA A 69 -0.57 -7.40 -3.42
CA ALA A 69 -0.87 -8.75 -3.89
C ALA A 69 -1.85 -9.49 -2.97
N THR A 70 -1.67 -9.40 -1.65
CA THR A 70 -2.60 -10.00 -0.67
C THR A 70 -3.98 -9.34 -0.75
N HIS A 71 -4.05 -8.02 -0.87
CA HIS A 71 -5.32 -7.32 -1.08
C HIS A 71 -6.00 -7.73 -2.38
N HIS A 72 -5.24 -7.93 -3.47
CA HIS A 72 -5.77 -8.48 -4.73
C HIS A 72 -6.46 -9.83 -4.55
N THR A 73 -5.93 -10.72 -3.71
CA THR A 73 -6.60 -12.00 -3.41
C THR A 73 -7.96 -11.83 -2.75
N LEU A 74 -8.18 -10.73 -2.02
CA LEU A 74 -9.45 -10.42 -1.36
C LEU A 74 -10.48 -9.80 -2.31
N VAL A 75 -10.06 -8.89 -3.21
CA VAL A 75 -10.98 -8.04 -3.99
C VAL A 75 -11.01 -8.35 -5.49
N GLY A 76 -9.99 -9.04 -6.00
CA GLY A 76 -9.88 -9.49 -7.39
C GLY A 76 -9.66 -8.39 -8.43
N ASN A 77 -9.69 -8.80 -9.70
CA ASN A 77 -9.30 -7.97 -10.84
C ASN A 77 -10.14 -6.71 -11.04
N GLY A 78 -11.43 -6.72 -10.72
CA GLY A 78 -12.30 -5.56 -10.97
C GLY A 78 -11.82 -4.32 -10.22
N TYR A 79 -11.55 -4.48 -8.92
CA TYR A 79 -11.02 -3.41 -8.07
C TYR A 79 -9.67 -2.89 -8.58
N TRP A 80 -8.76 -3.81 -8.89
CA TRP A 80 -7.39 -3.48 -9.28
C TRP A 80 -7.28 -2.91 -10.70
N THR A 81 -8.17 -3.30 -11.61
CA THR A 81 -8.24 -2.70 -12.96
C THR A 81 -8.56 -1.21 -12.87
N ASP A 82 -9.52 -0.84 -12.03
CA ASP A 82 -9.85 0.57 -11.85
C ASP A 82 -8.76 1.33 -11.08
N TYR A 83 -8.12 0.70 -10.09
CA TYR A 83 -6.94 1.25 -9.39
C TYR A 83 -5.84 1.59 -10.40
N ILE A 84 -5.45 0.63 -11.25
CA ILE A 84 -4.38 0.78 -12.24
C ILE A 84 -4.77 1.85 -13.27
N SER A 85 -6.01 1.82 -13.75
CA SER A 85 -6.52 2.79 -14.73
C SER A 85 -6.43 4.22 -14.21
N TYR A 86 -6.76 4.43 -12.93
CA TYR A 86 -6.63 5.74 -12.29
C TYR A 86 -5.16 6.19 -12.23
N ILE A 87 -4.26 5.31 -11.79
CA ILE A 87 -2.82 5.61 -11.68
C ILE A 87 -2.23 6.00 -13.04
N VAL A 88 -2.52 5.22 -14.08
CA VAL A 88 -2.04 5.48 -15.45
C VAL A 88 -2.56 6.83 -15.94
N SER A 89 -3.85 7.10 -15.76
CA SER A 89 -4.49 8.34 -16.21
C SER A 89 -3.94 9.59 -15.52
N ASN A 90 -3.50 9.47 -14.26
CA ASN A 90 -2.96 10.59 -13.48
C ASN A 90 -1.42 10.64 -13.50
N GLY A 91 -0.73 9.68 -14.11
CA GLY A 91 0.73 9.56 -14.05
C GLY A 91 1.27 9.41 -12.61
N GLY A 92 0.47 8.82 -11.71
CA GLY A 92 0.75 8.69 -10.29
C GLY A 92 -0.51 8.68 -9.43
N TYR A 93 -0.36 8.95 -8.14
CA TYR A 93 -1.46 8.86 -7.16
C TYR A 93 -2.54 9.95 -7.32
N GLY A 94 -2.30 10.98 -8.12
CA GLY A 94 -3.19 12.13 -8.23
C GLY A 94 -3.24 12.96 -6.94
N SER A 95 -4.41 13.51 -6.61
CA SER A 95 -4.62 14.36 -5.43
C SER A 95 -5.74 13.81 -4.56
N LYS A 96 -5.75 14.16 -3.26
CA LYS A 96 -6.73 13.68 -2.28
C LYS A 96 -8.18 13.79 -2.75
N ASN A 97 -8.53 14.89 -3.40
CA ASN A 97 -9.91 15.21 -3.78
C ASN A 97 -10.27 14.79 -5.22
N SER A 98 -9.35 14.13 -5.94
CA SER A 98 -9.63 13.64 -7.29
C SER A 98 -10.64 12.49 -7.25
N ILE A 99 -11.58 12.45 -8.21
CA ILE A 99 -12.54 11.34 -8.31
C ILE A 99 -11.77 10.03 -8.51
N GLY A 100 -11.94 9.08 -7.59
CA GLY A 100 -11.25 7.78 -7.61
C GLY A 100 -9.98 7.71 -6.75
N SER A 101 -9.48 8.83 -6.21
CA SER A 101 -8.31 8.88 -5.33
C SER A 101 -8.50 8.09 -4.03
N GLY A 102 -9.74 7.98 -3.54
CA GLY A 102 -10.06 7.27 -2.30
C GLY A 102 -9.64 5.81 -2.32
N ARG A 103 -9.78 5.14 -3.47
CA ARG A 103 -9.32 3.76 -3.68
C ARG A 103 -7.80 3.68 -3.56
N ILE A 104 -7.11 4.67 -4.12
CA ILE A 104 -5.65 4.77 -4.05
C ILE A 104 -5.21 4.97 -2.61
N ALA A 105 -5.84 5.89 -1.85
CA ALA A 105 -5.52 6.10 -0.44
C ALA A 105 -5.63 4.81 0.38
N VAL A 106 -6.72 4.06 0.23
CA VAL A 106 -6.97 2.82 0.98
C VAL A 106 -5.93 1.74 0.64
N ALA A 107 -5.67 1.51 -0.65
CA ALA A 107 -4.74 0.48 -1.10
C ALA A 107 -3.27 0.83 -0.79
N GLU A 108 -2.85 2.08 -0.99
CA GLU A 108 -1.49 2.53 -0.68
C GLU A 108 -1.22 2.58 0.83
N ALA A 109 -2.21 2.95 1.64
CA ALA A 109 -2.11 2.85 3.09
C ALA A 109 -1.88 1.39 3.54
N TRP A 110 -2.54 0.44 2.88
CA TRP A 110 -2.38 -0.99 3.17
C TRP A 110 -0.98 -1.47 2.82
N GLY A 111 -0.49 -1.12 1.62
CA GLY A 111 0.88 -1.41 1.23
C GLY A 111 1.88 -0.84 2.23
N ALA A 112 1.74 0.44 2.61
CA ALA A 112 2.66 1.09 3.54
C ALA A 112 2.67 0.41 4.91
N TYR A 113 1.48 0.10 5.44
CA TYR A 113 1.33 -0.62 6.71
C TYR A 113 2.00 -1.99 6.69
N VAL A 114 1.76 -2.81 5.65
CA VAL A 114 2.38 -4.12 5.49
C VAL A 114 3.91 -3.98 5.33
N GLY A 115 4.37 -3.03 4.53
CA GLY A 115 5.78 -2.71 4.32
C GLY A 115 6.51 -2.39 5.62
N GLY A 116 5.95 -1.45 6.39
CA GLY A 116 6.50 -1.01 7.67
C GLY A 116 6.44 -2.10 8.75
N LEU A 117 5.27 -2.73 8.93
CA LEU A 117 5.07 -3.74 9.97
C LEU A 117 5.98 -4.96 9.76
N TYR A 118 5.95 -5.57 8.58
CA TYR A 118 6.74 -6.78 8.33
C TYR A 118 8.23 -6.49 8.12
N GLY A 119 8.57 -5.29 7.63
CA GLY A 119 9.95 -4.79 7.65
C GLY A 119 10.49 -4.71 9.08
N SER A 120 9.72 -4.10 9.99
CA SER A 120 10.04 -4.02 11.42
C SER A 120 10.19 -5.42 12.05
N MET A 121 9.23 -6.33 11.82
CA MET A 121 9.30 -7.70 12.34
C MET A 121 10.53 -8.46 11.83
N TYR A 122 10.84 -8.34 10.55
CA TYR A 122 12.01 -8.97 9.95
C TYR A 122 13.29 -8.53 10.66
N TYR A 123 13.52 -7.21 10.76
CA TYR A 123 14.72 -6.69 11.41
C TYR A 123 14.73 -6.87 12.94
N GLY A 124 13.56 -6.89 13.58
CA GLY A 124 13.40 -7.15 15.00
C GLY A 124 13.85 -8.56 15.40
N SER A 125 13.78 -9.53 14.48
CA SER A 125 14.23 -10.91 14.72
C SER A 125 15.75 -11.03 14.95
N PHE A 126 16.54 -10.04 14.53
CA PHE A 126 18.00 -10.02 14.72
C PHE A 126 18.36 -9.40 16.07
N THR A 127 18.01 -10.08 17.16
CA THR A 127 18.30 -9.65 18.53
C THR A 127 19.80 -9.52 18.78
N GLY A 128 20.25 -8.44 19.42
CA GLY A 128 21.67 -8.18 19.72
C GLY A 128 22.45 -7.49 18.59
N ASN A 129 21.83 -7.24 17.44
CA ASN A 129 22.41 -6.42 16.38
C ASN A 129 21.81 -5.00 16.42
N SER A 130 22.56 -4.05 16.97
CA SER A 130 22.09 -2.66 17.11
C SER A 130 21.69 -2.00 15.79
N ASN A 131 22.36 -2.33 14.69
CA ASN A 131 22.00 -1.79 13.37
C ASN A 131 20.65 -2.34 12.89
N ALA A 132 20.38 -3.63 13.11
CA ALA A 132 19.08 -4.21 12.78
C ALA A 132 17.96 -3.62 13.67
N GLN A 133 18.23 -3.41 14.96
CA GLN A 133 17.25 -2.77 15.86
C GLN A 133 16.95 -1.33 15.44
N ASN A 134 17.96 -0.55 15.03
CA ASN A 134 17.74 0.79 14.47
C ASN A 134 16.90 0.75 13.18
N LEU A 135 17.11 -0.25 12.31
CA LEU A 135 16.30 -0.41 11.11
C LEU A 135 14.84 -0.75 11.46
N LYS A 136 14.62 -1.71 12.37
CA LYS A 136 13.30 -2.04 12.91
C LYS A 136 12.58 -0.78 13.41
N ASP A 137 13.24 0.03 14.23
CA ASP A 137 12.63 1.24 14.78
C ASP A 137 12.35 2.27 13.68
N ASN A 138 13.24 2.42 12.68
CA ASN A 138 13.01 3.31 11.53
C ASN A 138 11.78 2.92 10.70
N PHE A 139 11.48 1.62 10.55
CA PHE A 139 10.26 1.18 9.86
C PHE A 139 8.99 1.67 10.57
N ILE A 140 8.96 1.54 11.90
CA ILE A 140 7.83 2.02 12.71
C ILE A 140 7.77 3.55 12.69
N LEU A 141 8.91 4.22 12.86
CA LEU A 141 8.99 5.68 12.79
C LEU A 141 8.52 6.24 11.45
N ASN A 142 8.62 5.51 10.34
CA ASN A 142 8.10 5.96 9.05
C ASN A 142 6.57 5.93 8.98
N LEU A 143 5.91 5.04 9.73
CA LEU A 143 4.45 4.99 9.88
C LEU A 143 4.00 6.10 10.84
N GLU A 144 4.63 6.14 12.02
CA GLU A 144 4.38 7.09 13.11
C GLU A 144 4.63 8.55 12.77
N ASN A 145 5.68 8.87 12.00
CA ASN A 145 6.02 10.27 11.73
C ASN A 145 5.19 10.85 10.57
N GLN A 146 4.13 10.15 10.16
CA GLN A 146 3.30 10.67 9.09
C GLN A 146 2.61 11.96 9.51
N LYS A 147 2.82 13.01 8.72
CA LYS A 147 2.01 14.21 8.77
C LYS A 147 1.04 14.26 7.58
N PRO A 148 -0.26 14.02 7.78
CA PRO A 148 -1.26 14.13 6.72
C PRO A 148 -1.23 15.52 6.09
N SER A 149 -1.19 15.59 4.76
CA SER A 149 -1.16 16.87 4.03
C SER A 149 -1.86 16.76 2.69
N ASP A 150 -2.78 17.69 2.45
CA ASP A 150 -3.63 17.72 1.26
C ASP A 150 -3.01 18.51 0.10
N THR A 151 -1.74 18.91 0.22
CA THR A 151 -1.05 19.67 -0.81
C THR A 151 -0.80 18.82 -2.06
N SER A 152 -1.17 19.36 -3.23
CA SER A 152 -1.20 18.66 -4.52
C SER A 152 0.14 18.09 -5.01
N GLN A 153 1.26 18.51 -4.42
CA GLN A 153 2.60 18.07 -4.78
C GLN A 153 3.14 16.95 -3.89
N SER A 154 2.42 16.58 -2.83
CA SER A 154 2.89 15.58 -1.87
C SER A 154 2.04 14.32 -1.92
N ASN A 155 2.66 13.17 -1.68
CA ASN A 155 1.92 11.92 -1.47
C ASN A 155 1.46 11.76 -0.01
N TYR A 156 1.60 12.82 0.81
CA TYR A 156 1.27 12.81 2.23
C TYR A 156 -0.23 12.83 2.51
N TRP A 157 -1.07 13.00 1.48
CA TRP A 157 -2.51 12.83 1.63
C TRP A 157 -2.91 11.36 1.77
N ILE A 158 -2.10 10.41 1.29
CA ILE A 158 -2.34 8.97 1.49
C ILE A 158 -2.08 8.64 2.96
N PRO A 159 -3.02 8.08 3.73
CA PRO A 159 -2.88 7.86 5.17
C PRO A 159 -2.09 6.57 5.48
N ARG A 160 -0.77 6.58 5.24
CA ARG A 160 0.16 5.45 5.41
C ARG A 160 0.27 4.91 6.84
N GLY A 161 0.23 5.80 7.84
CA GLY A 161 0.30 5.45 9.27
C GLY A 161 -1.03 4.92 9.81
N LEU A 162 -2.16 5.30 9.22
CA LEU A 162 -3.51 5.05 9.75
C LEU A 162 -3.77 3.61 10.22
N TYR A 163 -3.29 2.59 9.51
CA TYR A 163 -3.52 1.20 9.90
C TYR A 163 -2.60 0.73 11.02
N TYR A 164 -1.44 1.37 11.21
CA TYR A 164 -0.59 1.16 12.37
C TYR A 164 -1.27 1.69 13.62
N ASP A 165 -1.74 2.94 13.58
CA ASP A 165 -2.46 3.65 14.64
C ASP A 165 -3.85 3.05 14.99
N LEU A 166 -4.24 1.94 14.38
CA LEU A 166 -5.38 1.13 14.80
C LEU A 166 -4.96 -0.02 15.73
N THR A 167 -3.67 -0.37 15.72
CA THR A 167 -3.07 -1.55 16.33
C THR A 167 -2.12 -1.23 17.48
N ASP A 168 -1.74 0.03 17.66
CA ASP A 168 -0.78 0.46 18.66
C ASP A 168 -1.29 1.69 19.43
N THR A 169 -0.45 2.40 20.18
CA THR A 169 -0.90 3.54 20.98
C THR A 169 0.21 4.55 21.18
N GLY A 170 -0.13 5.78 20.83
CA GLY A 170 0.65 6.97 21.10
C GLY A 170 1.31 7.47 19.84
N GLU A 171 1.17 8.77 19.60
CA GLU A 171 1.64 9.43 18.39
C GLU A 171 2.63 10.55 18.75
N PRO A 172 3.67 10.81 17.92
CA PRO A 172 4.50 11.99 18.08
C PRO A 172 3.67 13.27 17.93
N GLY A 173 3.61 14.10 18.98
CA GLY A 173 2.71 15.27 19.01
C GLY A 173 2.89 16.32 17.90
N PHE A 174 3.96 16.25 17.09
CA PHE A 174 4.16 17.14 15.94
C PHE A 174 3.37 16.73 14.68
N THR A 175 2.87 15.49 14.59
CA THR A 175 2.10 15.02 13.43
C THR A 175 0.69 15.62 13.43
N GLY A 176 0.13 15.85 14.62
CA GLY A 176 -1.24 16.32 14.81
C GLY A 176 -2.29 15.22 14.67
N VAL A 177 -1.86 13.97 14.55
CA VAL A 177 -2.73 12.79 14.53
C VAL A 177 -3.21 12.47 15.95
N VAL A 178 -4.47 12.06 16.07
CA VAL A 178 -5.09 11.63 17.32
C VAL A 178 -5.10 10.12 17.33
N ASP A 179 -4.04 9.52 17.85
CA ASP A 179 -3.95 8.08 18.03
C ASP A 179 -4.36 7.65 19.45
N ASN A 180 -5.51 6.98 19.52
CA ASN A 180 -6.01 6.34 20.74
C ASN A 180 -6.74 5.02 20.42
N ALA A 181 -6.55 4.46 19.22
CA ALA A 181 -7.21 3.23 18.78
C ALA A 181 -6.19 2.09 18.73
N ASN A 182 -6.44 0.99 19.43
CA ASN A 182 -5.40 0.00 19.69
C ASN A 182 -5.91 -1.45 19.84
N LEU A 183 -7.20 -1.66 19.58
CA LEU A 183 -7.84 -2.97 19.74
C LEU A 183 -8.04 -3.68 18.40
N TYR A 184 -7.53 -3.14 17.30
CA TYR A 184 -7.61 -3.79 16.00
C TYR A 184 -6.41 -4.69 15.76
N THR A 185 -6.67 -5.79 15.07
CA THR A 185 -5.63 -6.69 14.59
C THR A 185 -5.41 -6.48 13.09
N PRO A 186 -4.23 -6.85 12.54
CA PRO A 186 -4.02 -6.84 11.09
C PRO A 186 -5.12 -7.57 10.31
N ASN A 187 -5.67 -8.66 10.86
CA ASN A 187 -6.76 -9.40 10.22
C ASN A 187 -8.07 -8.61 10.20
N MET A 188 -8.43 -7.94 11.30
CA MET A 188 -9.63 -7.07 11.34
C MET A 188 -9.54 -5.93 10.32
N ILE A 189 -8.35 -5.34 10.17
CA ILE A 189 -8.08 -4.31 9.18
C ILE A 189 -8.23 -4.90 7.77
N PHE A 190 -7.54 -6.01 7.49
CA PHE A 190 -7.55 -6.66 6.17
C PHE A 190 -8.95 -7.06 5.71
N GLU A 191 -9.74 -7.71 6.55
CA GLU A 191 -11.13 -8.09 6.24
C GLU A 191 -12.02 -6.89 5.94
N SER A 192 -11.65 -5.71 6.45
CA SER A 192 -12.36 -4.45 6.24
C SER A 192 -11.96 -3.72 4.96
N LEU A 193 -11.04 -4.28 4.16
CA LEU A 193 -10.59 -3.75 2.87
C LEU A 193 -11.30 -4.42 1.69
N ASN A 194 -12.56 -4.82 1.85
CA ASN A 194 -13.30 -5.56 0.82
C ASN A 194 -13.55 -4.75 -0.47
N GLY A 195 -14.04 -5.40 -1.53
CA GLY A 195 -14.19 -4.79 -2.86
C GLY A 195 -15.13 -3.58 -2.94
N GLY A 196 -16.00 -3.37 -1.96
CA GLY A 196 -16.87 -2.19 -1.84
C GLY A 196 -16.21 -0.97 -1.20
N VAL A 197 -14.99 -1.11 -0.67
CA VAL A 197 -14.28 -0.03 0.04
C VAL A 197 -13.42 0.77 -0.94
N LEU A 198 -13.94 1.93 -1.34
CA LEU A 198 -13.35 2.82 -2.35
C LEU A 198 -12.89 4.17 -1.77
N SER A 199 -12.89 4.32 -0.45
CA SER A 199 -12.47 5.53 0.28
C SER A 199 -12.17 5.21 1.74
N VAL A 200 -11.41 6.09 2.39
CA VAL A 200 -11.08 5.97 3.84
C VAL A 200 -12.36 6.01 4.70
N SER A 201 -13.35 6.83 4.32
CA SER A 201 -14.65 6.86 5.03
C SER A 201 -15.44 5.55 4.87
N GLN A 202 -15.35 4.89 3.71
CA GLN A 202 -15.96 3.57 3.52
C GLN A 202 -15.20 2.49 4.30
N PHE A 203 -13.87 2.56 4.35
CA PHE A 203 -13.05 1.68 5.18
C PHE A 203 -13.46 1.81 6.65
N LYS A 204 -13.58 3.03 7.17
CA LYS A 204 -14.08 3.29 8.54
C LYS A 204 -15.40 2.60 8.81
N THR A 205 -16.35 2.77 7.89
CA THR A 205 -17.70 2.24 8.04
C THR A 205 -17.70 0.72 8.08
N ASP A 206 -16.91 0.09 7.20
CA ASP A 206 -16.77 -1.36 7.12
C ASP A 206 -16.03 -1.92 8.35
N LEU A 207 -14.94 -1.27 8.77
CA LEU A 207 -14.17 -1.61 9.96
C LEU A 207 -15.04 -1.61 11.22
N LEU A 208 -15.77 -0.51 11.46
CA LEU A 208 -16.66 -0.41 12.63
C LEU A 208 -17.83 -1.39 12.51
N GLY A 209 -18.41 -1.55 11.32
CA GLY A 209 -19.53 -2.45 11.09
C GLY A 209 -19.19 -3.91 11.37
N ARG A 210 -18.03 -4.39 10.91
CA ARG A 210 -17.55 -5.77 11.14
C ARG A 210 -17.15 -6.04 12.58
N ASN A 211 -16.68 -5.01 13.28
CA ASN A 211 -16.11 -5.14 14.62
C ASN A 211 -17.04 -4.59 15.72
N ASN A 212 -18.37 -4.66 15.52
CA ASN A 212 -19.36 -4.25 16.53
C ASN A 212 -19.16 -2.84 17.10
N ASN A 213 -18.74 -1.88 16.26
CA ASN A 213 -18.41 -0.51 16.64
C ASN A 213 -17.32 -0.38 17.72
N LEU A 214 -16.39 -1.33 17.75
CA LEU A 214 -15.21 -1.31 18.63
C LEU A 214 -14.48 0.03 18.53
N GLN A 215 -14.22 0.68 19.67
CA GLN A 215 -13.52 1.98 19.74
C GLN A 215 -14.07 3.04 18.76
N SER A 216 -15.38 3.04 18.47
CA SER A 216 -15.97 3.92 17.44
C SER A 216 -15.65 5.39 17.62
N LEU A 217 -15.59 5.90 18.87
CA LEU A 217 -15.19 7.28 19.12
C LEU A 217 -13.73 7.52 18.70
N GLN A 218 -12.80 6.67 19.13
CA GLN A 218 -11.37 6.79 18.86
C GLN A 218 -11.08 6.63 17.36
N VAL A 219 -11.71 5.65 16.70
CA VAL A 219 -11.56 5.46 15.25
C VAL A 219 -12.08 6.66 14.45
N ASN A 220 -13.18 7.27 14.88
CA ASN A 220 -13.67 8.50 14.24
C ASN A 220 -12.68 9.67 14.43
N GLN A 221 -12.13 9.83 15.63
CA GLN A 221 -11.13 10.87 15.92
C GLN A 221 -9.83 10.67 15.14
N LEU A 222 -9.35 9.43 15.08
CA LEU A 222 -8.17 9.03 14.33
C LEU A 222 -8.34 9.40 12.85
N ILE A 223 -9.39 8.89 12.20
CA ILE A 223 -9.62 9.13 10.77
C ILE A 223 -9.84 10.62 10.48
N GLN A 224 -10.54 11.33 11.36
CA GLN A 224 -10.70 12.78 11.26
C GLN A 224 -9.36 13.53 11.36
N SER A 225 -8.44 13.08 12.23
CA SER A 225 -7.11 13.69 12.37
C SER A 225 -6.22 13.46 11.16
N TYR A 226 -6.45 12.37 10.40
CA TYR A 226 -5.90 12.16 9.06
C TYR A 226 -6.55 13.02 7.96
N GLY A 227 -7.60 13.76 8.32
CA GLY A 227 -8.34 14.64 7.42
C GLY A 227 -9.36 13.91 6.53
N TYR A 228 -9.90 12.77 6.98
CA TYR A 228 -10.88 11.96 6.24
C TYR A 228 -12.22 11.79 6.97
#